data_AF-A0A5C5ZNH4-F1
#
_entry.id   AF-A0A5C5ZNH4-F1
#
_cell.length_a   1.000
_cell.length_b   1.000
_cell.length_c   1.000
_cell.angle_alpha   90.00
_cell.angle_beta   90.00
_cell.angle_gamma   90.00
#
_symmetry.space_group_name_H-M   'P 1'
#
loop_
_entity.id
_entity.type
_entity.pdbx_description
1 polymer ?
#
loop_
_entity_poly.entity_id
_entity_poly.type
_entity_poly.pdbx_seq_one_letter_code
_entity_poly.pdbx_strand_id
1 'polypeptide(L)'
;MPPLRRVSWLTAAPILLLAATAGANDVLEVARSYPDGGGYDRSWKGSGSPDEIRHAGEVILPAAENGTFCCGYTLAVAMRVAEQRGLLVGKTPDQVRRFQKLWFGSTEEDREVLCAFAAKDLGVGREVPLKEAEPGDFVQLWRTSGSGHSVVFLDWARNDNGQIVGFRYRSSQGSTDGIADKTEYLADSPGRVSGVVRERTHACRLNAAPAGS
;
A
#
# COMPACT_ATOMS: atom_id res chain seq x y z
N MET A 1 -56.56 45.40 -36.14
CA MET A 1 -55.50 44.36 -36.19
C MET A 1 -54.75 44.37 -34.86
N PRO A 2 -54.80 43.30 -34.07
CA PRO A 2 -54.07 43.22 -32.80
C PRO A 2 -52.62 42.72 -33.03
N PRO A 3 -51.63 43.14 -32.23
CA PRO A 3 -50.27 42.64 -32.35
C PRO A 3 -50.11 41.27 -31.66
N LEU A 4 -49.51 40.33 -32.38
CA LEU A 4 -49.15 38.98 -31.92
C LEU A 4 -48.10 39.04 -30.81
N ARG A 5 -48.45 38.52 -29.62
CA ARG A 5 -47.50 38.23 -28.53
C ARG A 5 -46.62 37.04 -28.91
N ARG A 6 -45.30 37.26 -29.00
CA ARG A 6 -44.31 36.17 -29.09
C ARG A 6 -44.06 35.61 -27.70
N VAL A 7 -44.35 34.32 -27.52
CA VAL A 7 -43.97 33.54 -26.33
C VAL A 7 -42.55 33.04 -26.54
N SER A 8 -41.61 33.49 -25.69
CA SER A 8 -40.23 33.01 -25.66
C SER A 8 -40.16 31.76 -24.80
N TRP A 9 -39.85 30.62 -25.41
CA TRP A 9 -39.54 29.39 -24.68
C TRP A 9 -38.07 29.44 -24.25
N LEU A 10 -37.82 29.64 -22.97
CA LEU A 10 -36.49 29.44 -22.37
C LEU A 10 -36.27 27.93 -22.23
N THR A 11 -35.50 27.35 -23.14
CA THR A 11 -34.97 25.98 -22.98
C THR A 11 -33.89 26.01 -21.91
N ALA A 12 -34.17 25.47 -20.72
CA ALA A 12 -33.15 25.22 -19.72
C ALA A 12 -32.26 24.06 -20.20
N ALA A 13 -31.00 24.35 -20.51
CA ALA A 13 -30.01 23.34 -20.79
C ALA A 13 -29.65 22.59 -19.48
N PRO A 14 -29.56 21.25 -19.48
CA PRO A 14 -29.15 20.52 -18.30
C PRO A 14 -27.68 20.82 -17.99
N ILE A 15 -27.42 21.33 -16.78
CA ILE A 15 -26.07 21.44 -16.23
C ILE A 15 -25.59 20.02 -15.94
N LEU A 16 -24.70 19.52 -16.79
CA LEU A 16 -23.98 18.28 -16.54
C LEU A 16 -22.98 18.54 -15.41
N LEU A 17 -23.29 18.10 -14.19
CA LEU A 17 -22.28 18.00 -13.15
C LEU A 17 -21.27 16.92 -13.58
N LEU A 18 -20.06 17.32 -13.97
CA LEU A 18 -18.93 16.40 -13.98
C LEU A 18 -18.68 15.96 -12.54
N ALA A 19 -18.93 14.68 -12.25
CA ALA A 19 -18.43 14.05 -11.04
C ALA A 19 -16.89 14.15 -11.06
N ALA A 20 -16.30 14.68 -10.00
CA ALA A 20 -14.86 14.68 -9.80
C ALA A 20 -14.35 13.22 -9.89
N THR A 21 -13.45 12.95 -10.83
CA THR A 21 -12.70 11.69 -10.87
C THR A 21 -12.00 11.53 -9.52
N ALA A 22 -12.22 10.38 -8.87
CA ALA A 22 -11.46 10.00 -7.67
C ALA A 22 -9.98 10.28 -7.91
N GLY A 23 -9.37 11.12 -7.05
CA GLY A 23 -7.98 11.52 -7.20
C GLY A 23 -7.10 10.28 -7.31
N ALA A 24 -6.13 10.30 -8.23
CA ALA A 24 -5.20 9.20 -8.42
C ALA A 24 -4.54 8.85 -7.07
N ASN A 25 -4.59 7.59 -6.69
CA ASN A 25 -3.89 7.10 -5.51
C ASN A 25 -2.41 6.91 -5.90
N ASP A 26 -1.58 7.87 -5.53
CA ASP A 26 -0.14 7.90 -5.78
C ASP A 26 0.60 6.65 -5.26
N VAL A 27 0.16 6.05 -4.15
CA VAL A 27 0.72 4.78 -3.68
C VAL A 27 0.48 3.68 -4.70
N LEU A 28 -0.75 3.57 -5.23
CA LEU A 28 -1.06 2.59 -6.26
C LEU A 28 -0.34 2.90 -7.58
N GLU A 29 -0.20 4.17 -7.94
CA GLU A 29 0.57 4.57 -9.13
C GLU A 29 2.03 4.10 -9.02
N VAL A 30 2.69 4.38 -7.89
CA VAL A 30 4.06 3.93 -7.61
C VAL A 30 4.13 2.40 -7.59
N ALA A 31 3.21 1.73 -6.89
CA ALA A 31 3.14 0.28 -6.82
C ALA A 31 3.00 -0.37 -8.22
N ARG A 32 2.26 0.27 -9.13
CA ARG A 32 2.04 -0.19 -10.51
C ARG A 32 3.18 0.18 -11.46
N SER A 33 4.04 1.13 -11.09
CA SER A 33 5.24 1.46 -11.88
C SER A 33 6.25 0.32 -11.90
N TYR A 34 6.21 -0.58 -10.92
CA TYR A 34 6.96 -1.83 -10.91
C TYR A 34 6.26 -2.90 -11.76
N PRO A 35 6.95 -3.48 -12.76
CA PRO A 35 6.36 -4.51 -13.61
C PRO A 35 6.05 -5.78 -12.82
N ASP A 36 5.12 -6.59 -13.33
CA ASP A 36 4.84 -7.91 -12.76
C ASP A 36 6.03 -8.87 -13.00
N GLY A 37 6.27 -9.78 -12.05
CA GLY A 37 7.37 -10.73 -12.06
C GLY A 37 8.66 -10.14 -11.49
N GLY A 38 9.79 -10.36 -12.19
CA GLY A 38 11.13 -9.94 -11.74
C GLY A 38 11.81 -10.93 -10.78
N GLY A 39 11.18 -12.08 -10.50
CA GLY A 39 11.72 -13.13 -9.64
C GLY A 39 11.45 -12.90 -8.17
N TYR A 40 11.26 -14.01 -7.44
CA TYR A 40 11.21 -14.01 -5.99
C TYR A 40 12.44 -14.70 -5.41
N ASP A 41 13.27 -13.94 -4.69
CA ASP A 41 14.46 -14.50 -4.06
C ASP A 41 14.07 -15.32 -2.82
N ARG A 42 14.30 -16.65 -2.90
CA ARG A 42 13.98 -17.61 -1.83
C ARG A 42 15.15 -17.83 -0.86
N SER A 43 16.31 -17.24 -1.13
CA SER A 43 17.50 -17.34 -0.29
C SER A 43 17.42 -16.47 0.95
N TRP A 44 16.53 -15.47 0.96
CA TRP A 44 16.41 -14.45 2.01
C TRP A 44 17.72 -13.69 2.28
N LYS A 45 18.57 -13.56 1.25
CA LYS A 45 19.83 -12.81 1.30
C LYS A 45 19.70 -11.51 0.51
N GLY A 46 20.34 -10.46 1.00
CA GLY A 46 20.32 -9.14 0.34
C GLY A 46 19.10 -8.31 0.72
N SER A 47 18.75 -7.34 -0.13
CA SER A 47 17.72 -6.34 0.17
C SER A 47 16.30 -6.76 -0.20
N GLY A 48 16.15 -7.55 -1.26
CA GLY A 48 14.85 -7.82 -1.89
C GLY A 48 14.10 -6.57 -2.38
N SER A 49 14.77 -5.43 -2.49
CA SER A 49 14.21 -4.18 -3.00
C SER A 49 14.31 -4.14 -4.52
N PRO A 50 13.26 -3.75 -5.27
CA PRO A 50 13.34 -3.65 -6.73
C PRO A 50 14.33 -2.56 -7.20
N ASP A 51 14.47 -1.48 -6.43
CA ASP A 51 15.38 -0.37 -6.73
C ASP A 51 16.29 -0.04 -5.53
N GLU A 52 17.36 0.71 -5.78
CA GLU A 52 18.16 1.33 -4.73
C GLU A 52 17.36 2.43 -4.03
N ILE A 53 17.31 2.36 -2.69
CA ILE A 53 16.70 3.37 -1.84
C ILE A 53 17.81 4.27 -1.32
N ARG A 54 17.74 5.55 -1.65
CA ARG A 54 18.65 6.60 -1.18
C ARG A 54 17.91 7.61 -0.33
N HIS A 55 18.63 8.23 0.61
CA HIS A 55 18.14 9.39 1.36
C HIS A 55 19.30 10.31 1.70
N ALA A 56 19.12 11.62 1.50
CA ALA A 56 20.12 12.65 1.75
C ALA A 56 21.54 12.33 1.20
N GLY A 57 21.60 11.74 0.00
CA GLY A 57 22.86 11.38 -0.67
C GLY A 57 23.45 10.03 -0.29
N GLU A 58 22.95 9.38 0.76
CA GLU A 58 23.42 8.07 1.22
C GLU A 58 22.56 6.92 0.67
N VAL A 59 23.17 5.75 0.48
CA VAL A 59 22.45 4.52 0.19
C VAL A 59 21.89 3.96 1.49
N ILE A 60 20.57 3.78 1.54
CA ILE A 60 19.86 3.17 2.67
C ILE A 60 19.74 1.67 2.44
N LEU A 61 19.37 1.26 1.22
CA LEU A 61 19.18 -0.12 0.85
C LEU A 61 19.51 -0.29 -0.65
N PRO A 62 20.46 -1.17 -1.04
CA PRO A 62 20.77 -1.39 -2.45
C PRO A 62 19.60 -2.11 -3.17
N ALA A 63 19.56 -2.00 -4.49
CA ALA A 63 18.68 -2.84 -5.31
C ALA A 63 19.05 -4.32 -5.14
N ALA A 64 18.08 -5.21 -5.29
CA ALA A 64 18.30 -6.64 -5.24
C ALA A 64 18.82 -7.17 -6.58
N GLU A 65 19.72 -8.16 -6.52
CA GLU A 65 20.32 -8.76 -7.73
C GLU A 65 19.55 -9.99 -8.22
N ASN A 66 18.90 -10.74 -7.33
CA ASN A 66 18.34 -12.08 -7.62
C ASN A 66 16.81 -12.16 -7.48
N GLY A 67 16.14 -11.02 -7.42
CA GLY A 67 14.69 -10.92 -7.22
C GLY A 67 14.31 -10.20 -5.93
N THR A 68 13.01 -10.06 -5.72
CA THR A 68 12.47 -9.19 -4.66
C THR A 68 11.90 -9.97 -3.48
N PHE A 69 11.78 -9.29 -2.34
CA PHE A 69 11.02 -9.74 -1.17
C PHE A 69 9.75 -8.91 -1.04
N CYS A 70 8.77 -9.45 -0.31
CA CYS A 70 7.56 -8.70 0.02
C CYS A 70 7.85 -7.37 0.74
N CYS A 71 8.67 -7.39 1.79
CA CYS A 71 9.05 -6.20 2.55
C CYS A 71 9.95 -5.23 1.77
N GLY A 72 10.84 -5.74 0.91
CA GLY A 72 11.70 -4.89 0.08
C GLY A 72 10.89 -4.14 -0.98
N TYR A 73 9.96 -4.82 -1.65
CA TYR A 73 9.03 -4.19 -2.58
C TYR A 73 8.14 -3.15 -1.89
N THR A 74 7.47 -3.49 -0.78
CA THR A 74 6.57 -2.52 -0.11
C THR A 74 7.34 -1.34 0.48
N LEU A 75 8.57 -1.54 0.96
CA LEU A 75 9.42 -0.45 1.42
C LEU A 75 9.80 0.48 0.26
N ALA A 76 10.18 -0.05 -0.91
CA ALA A 76 10.50 0.78 -2.07
C ALA A 76 9.32 1.66 -2.48
N VAL A 77 8.10 1.10 -2.49
CA VAL A 77 6.86 1.87 -2.72
C VAL A 77 6.68 2.94 -1.63
N ALA A 78 6.78 2.57 -0.35
CA ALA A 78 6.59 3.51 0.77
C ALA A 78 7.61 4.66 0.74
N MET A 79 8.89 4.36 0.48
CA MET A 79 9.96 5.34 0.42
C MET A 79 9.77 6.31 -0.74
N ARG A 80 9.42 5.81 -1.94
CA ARG A 80 9.19 6.66 -3.11
C ARG A 80 8.00 7.59 -2.90
N VAL A 81 6.91 7.10 -2.31
CA VAL A 81 5.74 7.93 -1.98
C VAL A 81 6.10 8.94 -0.88
N ALA A 82 6.83 8.53 0.16
CA ALA A 82 7.23 9.42 1.24
C ALA A 82 8.15 10.56 0.73
N GLU A 83 9.06 10.26 -0.19
CA GLU A 83 9.88 11.24 -0.90
C GLU A 83 9.00 12.21 -1.72
N GLN A 84 8.10 11.68 -2.57
CA GLN A 84 7.20 12.48 -3.41
C GLN A 84 6.29 13.42 -2.59
N ARG A 85 5.90 12.99 -1.39
CA ARG A 85 5.07 13.77 -0.46
C ARG A 85 5.88 14.68 0.46
N GLY A 86 7.22 14.70 0.36
CA GLY A 86 8.08 15.50 1.24
C GLY A 86 8.11 15.04 2.71
N LEU A 87 7.66 13.81 3.01
CA LEU A 87 7.59 13.28 4.38
C LEU A 87 8.98 12.97 4.96
N LEU A 88 9.98 12.84 4.10
CA LEU A 88 11.37 12.57 4.48
C LEU A 88 12.19 13.85 4.72
N VAL A 89 11.62 15.03 4.47
CA VAL A 89 12.30 16.32 4.71
C VAL A 89 12.67 16.45 6.18
N GLY A 90 13.93 16.78 6.46
CA GLY A 90 14.47 16.92 7.81
C GLY A 90 14.74 15.60 8.54
N LYS A 91 14.47 14.44 7.92
CA LYS A 91 14.89 13.14 8.48
C LYS A 91 16.36 12.88 8.18
N THR A 92 17.09 12.30 9.12
CA THR A 92 18.48 11.89 8.91
C THR A 92 18.55 10.51 8.22
N PRO A 93 19.66 10.19 7.53
CA PRO A 93 19.90 8.84 7.00
C PRO A 93 19.76 7.73 8.06
N ASP A 94 20.16 7.99 9.30
CA ASP A 94 20.01 7.00 10.39
C ASP A 94 18.56 6.77 10.80
N GLN A 95 17.72 7.81 10.81
CA GLN A 95 16.28 7.67 11.04
C GLN A 95 15.64 6.85 9.92
N VAL A 96 16.04 7.07 8.67
CA VAL A 96 15.53 6.32 7.52
C VAL A 96 16.05 4.87 7.51
N ARG A 97 17.30 4.62 7.91
CA ARG A 97 17.82 3.26 8.14
C ARG A 97 17.07 2.54 9.25
N ARG A 98 16.73 3.24 10.34
CA ARG A 98 15.87 2.66 11.39
C ARG A 98 14.50 2.30 10.84
N PHE A 99 13.86 3.21 10.11
CA PHE A 99 12.58 2.95 9.44
C PHE A 99 12.64 1.70 8.56
N GLN A 100 13.69 1.55 7.74
CA GLN A 100 13.93 0.34 6.93
C GLN A 100 14.01 -0.93 7.79
N LYS A 101 14.79 -0.92 8.88
CA LYS A 101 14.96 -2.08 9.77
C LYS A 101 13.66 -2.48 10.47
N LEU A 102 12.89 -1.50 10.95
CA LEU A 102 11.58 -1.71 11.56
C LEU A 102 10.59 -2.30 10.54
N TRP A 103 10.58 -1.77 9.31
CA TRP A 103 9.75 -2.27 8.22
C TRP A 103 10.05 -3.73 7.86
N PHE A 104 11.33 -4.13 7.93
CA PHE A 104 11.78 -5.50 7.68
C PHE A 104 11.59 -6.44 8.88
N GLY A 105 11.22 -5.94 10.07
CA GLY A 105 11.18 -6.74 11.29
C GLY A 105 12.54 -7.29 11.72
N SER A 106 13.61 -6.55 11.39
CA SER A 106 15.00 -6.87 11.71
C SER A 106 15.44 -6.35 13.09
N THR A 107 14.53 -5.73 13.83
CA THR A 107 14.69 -5.37 15.24
C THR A 107 13.85 -6.31 16.11
N GLU A 108 14.05 -6.28 17.43
CA GLU A 108 13.20 -7.00 18.38
C GLU A 108 11.87 -6.26 18.67
N GLU A 109 11.75 -5.01 18.23
CA GLU A 109 10.62 -4.12 18.50
C GLU A 109 9.42 -4.44 17.60
N ASP A 110 8.26 -4.69 18.21
CA ASP A 110 6.93 -4.79 17.58
C ASP A 110 6.90 -5.58 16.25
N ARG A 111 7.53 -6.76 16.28
CA ARG A 111 7.66 -7.67 15.12
C ARG A 111 6.32 -8.15 14.57
N GLU A 112 5.22 -7.94 15.29
CA GLU A 112 3.86 -8.24 14.84
C GLU A 112 3.30 -7.16 13.90
N VAL A 113 3.62 -5.88 14.16
CA VAL A 113 2.95 -4.71 13.56
C VAL A 113 3.76 -4.13 12.38
N LEU A 114 5.09 -4.21 12.44
CA LEU A 114 6.04 -3.89 11.38
C LEU A 114 5.77 -2.55 10.66
N CYS A 115 5.20 -2.56 9.45
CA CYS A 115 5.04 -1.36 8.63
C CYS A 115 4.22 -0.25 9.33
N ALA A 116 3.23 -0.61 10.15
CA ALA A 116 2.48 0.35 10.95
C ALA A 116 3.35 0.98 12.04
N PHE A 117 4.16 0.17 12.74
CA PHE A 117 5.08 0.67 13.75
C PHE A 117 6.16 1.55 13.14
N ALA A 118 6.80 1.10 12.05
CA ALA A 118 7.82 1.85 11.33
C ALA A 118 7.30 3.23 10.86
N ALA A 119 6.12 3.27 10.24
CA ALA A 119 5.54 4.53 9.73
C ALA A 119 5.23 5.52 10.87
N LYS A 120 4.77 5.01 12.02
CA LYS A 120 4.52 5.80 13.22
C LYS A 120 5.82 6.30 13.86
N ASP A 121 6.81 5.43 14.03
CA ASP A 121 8.13 5.74 14.64
C ASP A 121 8.85 6.86 13.88
N LEU A 122 8.87 6.80 12.54
CA LEU A 122 9.45 7.86 11.72
C LEU A 122 8.58 9.13 11.64
N GLY A 123 7.28 9.03 11.96
CA GLY A 123 6.31 10.11 11.88
C GLY A 123 5.80 10.40 10.46
N VAL A 124 5.84 9.40 9.58
CA VAL A 124 5.44 9.51 8.16
C VAL A 124 4.09 8.87 7.86
N GLY A 125 3.49 8.20 8.84
CA GLY A 125 2.18 7.60 8.70
C GLY A 125 1.59 7.20 10.05
N ARG A 126 0.47 6.47 9.97
CA ARG A 126 -0.25 5.98 11.13
C ARG A 126 -0.81 4.59 10.87
N GLU A 127 -1.05 3.85 11.94
CA GLU A 127 -1.88 2.64 11.89
C GLU A 127 -3.34 3.02 11.56
N VAL A 128 -3.99 2.16 10.79
CA VAL A 128 -5.41 2.27 10.42
C VAL A 128 -6.10 0.99 10.84
N PRO A 129 -7.31 1.06 11.46
CA PRO A 129 -8.08 -0.15 11.74
C PRO A 129 -8.26 -0.96 10.46
N LEU A 130 -7.97 -2.26 10.49
CA LEU A 130 -7.98 -3.09 9.29
C LEU A 130 -9.29 -2.93 8.50
N LYS A 131 -10.46 -2.90 9.16
CA LYS A 131 -11.78 -2.72 8.51
C LYS A 131 -11.94 -1.40 7.71
N GLU A 132 -11.10 -0.41 7.99
CA GLU A 132 -11.05 0.92 7.36
C GLU A 132 -9.92 1.01 6.32
N ALA A 133 -9.25 -0.11 6.02
CA ALA A 133 -8.23 -0.17 5.00
C ALA A 133 -8.81 0.25 3.64
N GLU A 134 -8.08 1.14 2.99
CA GLU A 134 -8.37 1.67 1.65
C GLU A 134 -7.29 1.21 0.67
N PRO A 135 -7.59 1.16 -0.64
CA PRO A 135 -6.58 0.89 -1.65
C PRO A 135 -5.35 1.79 -1.44
N GLY A 136 -4.14 1.22 -1.49
CA GLY A 136 -2.88 1.94 -1.23
C GLY A 136 -2.40 1.91 0.23
N ASP A 137 -3.19 1.41 1.18
CA ASP A 137 -2.66 1.15 2.53
C ASP A 137 -1.63 0.02 2.50
N PHE A 138 -0.59 0.13 3.33
CA PHE A 138 0.37 -0.94 3.52
C PHE A 138 -0.14 -1.86 4.62
N VAL A 139 -0.02 -3.17 4.41
CA VAL A 139 -0.54 -4.16 5.34
C VAL A 139 0.55 -5.17 5.69
N GLN A 140 0.77 -5.37 6.98
CA GLN A 140 1.47 -6.52 7.51
C GLN A 140 0.43 -7.57 7.91
N LEU A 141 0.42 -8.72 7.23
CA LEU A 141 -0.49 -9.82 7.54
C LEU A 141 0.27 -11.02 8.12
N TRP A 142 -0.42 -11.81 8.92
CA TRP A 142 0.07 -13.09 9.46
C TRP A 142 -0.89 -14.21 9.10
N ARG A 143 -0.35 -15.40 8.80
CA ARG A 143 -1.15 -16.58 8.48
C ARG A 143 -1.23 -17.53 9.67
N THR A 144 -2.18 -18.45 9.65
CA THR A 144 -2.28 -19.53 10.64
C THR A 144 -1.04 -20.41 10.69
N SER A 145 -0.23 -20.44 9.62
CA SER A 145 1.09 -21.10 9.58
C SER A 145 2.20 -20.35 10.33
N GLY A 146 1.92 -19.14 10.84
CA GLY A 146 2.92 -18.28 11.48
C GLY A 146 3.76 -17.44 10.51
N SER A 147 3.55 -17.55 9.19
CA SER A 147 4.28 -16.75 8.21
C SER A 147 3.69 -15.34 8.07
N GLY A 148 4.57 -14.34 8.12
CA GLY A 148 4.24 -12.94 7.86
C GLY A 148 4.33 -12.59 6.37
N HIS A 149 3.66 -11.51 5.96
CA HIS A 149 3.77 -10.96 4.60
C HIS A 149 3.45 -9.47 4.58
N SER A 150 4.27 -8.68 3.88
CA SER A 150 4.04 -7.24 3.70
C SER A 150 3.44 -6.99 2.32
N VAL A 151 2.36 -6.22 2.24
CA VAL A 151 1.60 -6.01 1.00
C VAL A 151 1.08 -4.58 0.86
N VAL A 152 0.73 -4.18 -0.36
CA VAL A 152 -0.09 -2.97 -0.64
C VAL A 152 -1.53 -3.42 -0.86
N PHE A 153 -2.46 -2.98 -0.01
CA PHE A 153 -3.87 -3.31 -0.10
C PHE A 153 -4.49 -2.76 -1.39
N LEU A 154 -5.30 -3.56 -2.08
CA LEU A 154 -5.98 -3.15 -3.31
C LEU A 154 -7.49 -3.10 -3.13
N ASP A 155 -8.10 -4.15 -2.57
CA ASP A 155 -9.55 -4.20 -2.38
C ASP A 155 -9.97 -5.33 -1.43
N TRP A 156 -11.17 -5.25 -0.87
CA TRP A 156 -11.79 -6.33 -0.11
C TRP A 156 -12.34 -7.42 -1.03
N ALA A 157 -12.01 -8.68 -0.74
CA ALA A 157 -12.69 -9.82 -1.37
C ALA A 157 -13.96 -10.15 -0.58
N ARG A 158 -15.09 -10.18 -1.28
CA ARG A 158 -16.41 -10.46 -0.70
C ARG A 158 -17.05 -11.68 -1.34
N ASN A 159 -17.83 -12.43 -0.56
CA ASN A 159 -18.70 -13.48 -1.10
C ASN A 159 -20.02 -12.91 -1.63
N ASP A 160 -20.87 -13.78 -2.17
CA ASP A 160 -22.17 -13.41 -2.75
C ASP A 160 -23.12 -12.74 -1.75
N ASN A 161 -22.92 -12.97 -0.45
CA ASN A 161 -23.69 -12.33 0.64
C ASN A 161 -23.08 -10.97 1.07
N GLY A 162 -22.05 -10.47 0.38
CA GLY A 162 -21.36 -9.23 0.69
C GLY A 162 -20.40 -9.29 1.89
N GLN A 163 -20.20 -10.48 2.48
CA GLN A 163 -19.32 -10.66 3.63
C GLN A 163 -17.86 -10.61 3.20
N ILE A 164 -17.01 -9.92 3.97
CA ILE A 164 -15.57 -9.87 3.74
C ILE A 164 -14.96 -11.24 4.06
N VAL A 165 -14.43 -11.90 3.03
CA VAL A 165 -13.79 -13.22 3.13
C VAL A 165 -12.29 -13.21 2.87
N GLY A 166 -11.74 -12.05 2.51
CA GLY A 166 -10.35 -11.92 2.10
C GLY A 166 -10.06 -10.51 1.62
N PHE A 167 -8.87 -10.31 1.06
CA PHE A 167 -8.51 -9.08 0.38
C PHE A 167 -7.54 -9.35 -0.76
N ARG A 168 -7.64 -8.51 -1.78
CA ARG A 168 -6.70 -8.43 -2.88
C ARG A 168 -5.63 -7.42 -2.53
N TYR A 169 -4.39 -7.75 -2.86
CA TYR A 169 -3.23 -6.92 -2.58
C TYR A 169 -2.21 -7.04 -3.71
N ARG A 170 -1.23 -6.13 -3.73
CA ARG A 170 -0.03 -6.19 -4.58
C ARG A 170 1.20 -6.39 -3.72
N SER A 171 2.01 -7.40 -4.02
CA SER A 171 3.28 -7.67 -3.32
C SER A 171 4.22 -8.52 -4.16
N SER A 172 5.41 -8.78 -3.65
CA SER A 172 6.35 -9.77 -4.19
C SER A 172 6.30 -11.07 -3.39
N GLN A 173 6.14 -12.20 -4.07
CA GLN A 173 5.92 -13.50 -3.43
C GLN A 173 6.31 -14.68 -4.32
N GLY A 174 6.69 -15.80 -3.68
CA GLY A 174 7.12 -16.99 -4.40
C GLY A 174 6.05 -17.68 -5.25
N SER A 175 4.76 -17.43 -4.99
CA SER A 175 3.66 -18.02 -5.77
C SER A 175 3.38 -17.30 -7.10
N THR A 176 3.94 -16.11 -7.29
CA THR A 176 3.82 -15.31 -8.51
C THR A 176 5.19 -15.04 -9.14
N ASP A 177 6.24 -15.62 -8.57
CA ASP A 177 7.64 -15.42 -8.95
C ASP A 177 8.04 -13.94 -9.07
N GLY A 178 7.73 -13.17 -8.02
CA GLY A 178 8.04 -11.75 -7.92
C GLY A 178 6.79 -10.92 -7.70
N ILE A 179 6.81 -9.67 -8.18
CA ILE A 179 5.76 -8.68 -7.94
C ILE A 179 4.50 -9.05 -8.72
N ALA A 180 3.35 -9.13 -8.06
CA ALA A 180 2.08 -9.34 -8.72
C ALA A 180 0.91 -9.01 -7.77
N ASP A 181 -0.29 -9.05 -8.32
CA ASP A 181 -1.50 -9.05 -7.52
C ASP A 181 -1.84 -10.45 -7.03
N LYS A 182 -2.35 -10.53 -5.80
CA LYS A 182 -2.86 -11.77 -5.22
C LYS A 182 -4.08 -11.48 -4.36
N THR A 183 -5.00 -12.43 -4.34
CA THR A 183 -6.06 -12.49 -3.33
C THR A 183 -5.72 -13.56 -2.31
N GLU A 184 -5.74 -13.20 -1.03
CA GLU A 184 -5.74 -14.14 0.07
C GLU A 184 -7.01 -14.02 0.91
N TYR A 185 -7.36 -15.12 1.57
CA TYR A 185 -8.60 -15.25 2.30
C TYR A 185 -8.34 -15.37 3.78
N LEU A 186 -9.30 -14.90 4.56
CA LEU A 186 -9.19 -14.87 6.01
C LEU A 186 -9.49 -16.25 6.59
N ALA A 187 -8.79 -16.61 7.66
CA ALA A 187 -8.91 -17.91 8.31
C ALA A 187 -10.29 -18.09 8.98
N ASP A 188 -10.95 -16.99 9.35
CA ASP A 188 -12.30 -16.94 9.94
C ASP A 188 -13.43 -17.03 8.90
N SER A 189 -13.09 -17.12 7.61
CA SER A 189 -14.10 -17.16 6.55
C SER A 189 -14.80 -18.53 6.47
N PRO A 190 -16.10 -18.58 6.14
CA PRO A 190 -16.84 -19.84 6.05
C PRO A 190 -16.13 -20.90 5.19
N GLY A 191 -16.00 -22.11 5.73
CA GLY A 191 -15.38 -23.24 5.04
C GLY A 191 -13.85 -23.23 5.00
N ARG A 192 -13.17 -22.33 5.74
CA ARG A 192 -11.71 -22.30 5.85
C ARG A 192 -11.21 -22.84 7.18
N VAL A 193 -10.06 -23.52 7.10
CA VAL A 193 -9.29 -24.03 8.25
C VAL A 193 -7.91 -23.37 8.35
N SER A 194 -7.52 -22.60 7.33
CA SER A 194 -6.27 -21.85 7.26
C SER A 194 -6.43 -20.62 6.38
N GLY A 195 -5.59 -19.62 6.62
CA GLY A 195 -5.63 -18.35 5.90
C GLY A 195 -4.94 -17.23 6.67
N VAL A 196 -5.25 -16.00 6.28
CA VAL A 196 -4.82 -14.79 6.96
C VAL A 196 -5.57 -14.63 8.27
N VAL A 197 -4.87 -14.42 9.36
CA VAL A 197 -5.44 -14.21 10.69
C VAL A 197 -5.81 -12.72 10.82
N ARG A 198 -7.11 -12.42 10.87
CA ARG A 198 -7.64 -11.05 10.81
C ARG A 198 -7.10 -10.19 11.95
N GLU A 199 -7.05 -10.75 13.15
CA GLU A 199 -6.61 -10.08 14.39
C GLU A 199 -5.11 -9.79 14.41
N ARG A 200 -4.36 -10.54 13.59
CA ARG A 200 -2.92 -10.39 13.38
C ARG A 200 -2.66 -9.79 12.00
N THR A 201 -3.46 -8.80 11.61
CA THR A 201 -3.27 -8.10 10.34
C THR A 201 -3.38 -6.60 10.60
N HIS A 202 -2.29 -5.90 10.34
CA HIS A 202 -2.09 -4.50 10.70
C HIS A 202 -1.96 -3.66 9.44
N ALA A 203 -2.80 -2.64 9.30
CA ALA A 203 -2.77 -1.72 8.18
C ALA A 203 -2.15 -0.38 8.59
N CYS A 204 -1.44 0.27 7.67
CA CYS A 204 -0.94 1.62 7.86
C CYS A 204 -1.12 2.48 6.62
N ARG A 205 -1.33 3.77 6.86
CA ARG A 205 -1.52 4.79 5.84
C ARG A 205 -0.45 5.86 6.02
N LEU A 206 0.30 6.13 4.95
CA LEU A 206 1.23 7.25 4.93
C LEU A 206 0.46 8.58 5.00
N ASN A 207 1.03 9.57 5.66
CA ASN A 207 0.46 10.91 5.77
C ASN A 207 0.36 11.56 4.38
N ALA A 208 -0.61 12.46 4.22
CA ALA A 208 -0.65 13.34 3.06
C ALA A 208 0.58 14.27 3.05
N ALA A 209 0.87 14.86 1.89
CA ALA A 209 1.91 15.88 1.80
C ALA A 209 1.61 17.03 2.80
N PRO A 210 2.64 17.60 3.47
CA PRO A 210 2.46 18.75 4.34
C PRO A 210 1.80 19.90 3.57
N ALA A 211 0.82 20.57 4.18
CA ALA A 211 0.19 21.73 3.56
C ALA A 211 1.20 22.87 3.39
N GLY A 212 1.46 23.29 2.14
CA GLY A 212 2.25 24.47 1.82
C GLY A 212 3.71 24.22 1.44
N SER A 213 4.07 23.01 1.00
CA SER A 213 5.35 22.72 0.33
C SER A 213 5.41 23.31 -1.08
#